data_AF-A0A926CE97-F1
#
_entry.id   AF-A0A926CE97-F1
#
_cell.length_a   1.000
_cell.length_b   1.000
_cell.length_c   1.000
_cell.angle_alpha   90.00
_cell.angle_beta   90.00
_cell.angle_gamma   90.00
#
_symmetry.space_group_name_H-M   'P 1'
#
loop_
_entity.id
_entity.type
_entity.pdbx_description
1 polymer ?
#
loop_
_entity_poly.entity_id
_entity_poly.type
_entity_poly.pdbx_seq_one_letter_code
_entity_poly.pdbx_strand_id
1 'polypeptide(L)'
;MMFSPAVLVVVAVAIIGWFATIRAIGTSKLSDTLKRWLLIPSWVPWMAVALGAPIFTGVLPIAEAMNIGGAITAGMAVAVVIAGRQGPRQ
;
A
#
# COMPACT_ATOMS: atom_id res chain seq x y z
N MET A 1 11.94 17.55 -12.90
CA MET A 1 10.49 17.45 -13.16
C MET A 1 9.76 18.05 -11.97
N MET A 2 8.97 19.12 -12.14
CA MET A 2 8.08 19.60 -11.07
C MET A 2 6.82 18.75 -11.10
N PHE A 3 6.55 17.98 -10.03
CA PHE A 3 5.26 17.33 -9.86
C PHE A 3 4.18 18.41 -9.76
N SER A 4 3.09 18.25 -10.50
CA SER A 4 1.93 19.13 -10.37
C SER A 4 1.42 19.07 -8.92
N PRO A 5 1.02 20.20 -8.31
CA PRO A 5 0.42 20.21 -6.97
C PRO A 5 -0.72 19.20 -6.82
N ALA A 6 -1.50 18.99 -7.88
CA ALA A 6 -2.58 18.00 -7.90
C ALA A 6 -2.07 16.56 -7.72
N VAL A 7 -0.95 16.20 -8.36
CA VAL A 7 -0.34 14.87 -8.22
C VAL A 7 0.15 14.64 -6.78
N LEU A 8 0.77 15.66 -6.18
CA LEU A 8 1.23 15.59 -4.79
C LEU A 8 0.05 15.39 -3.81
N VAL A 9 -1.07 16.09 -4.04
CA VAL A 9 -2.29 15.92 -3.21
C VAL A 9 -2.84 14.51 -3.34
N VAL A 10 -2.95 13.98 -4.56
CA VAL A 10 -3.48 12.62 -4.80
C VAL A 10 -2.58 11.56 -4.15
N VAL A 11 -1.26 11.70 -4.26
CA VAL A 11 -0.29 10.81 -3.59
C VAL A 11 -0.44 10.89 -2.07
N ALA A 12 -0.55 12.09 -1.50
CA ALA A 12 -0.74 12.26 -0.06
C ALA A 12 -2.04 11.61 0.44
N VAL A 13 -3.16 11.82 -0.26
CA VAL A 13 -4.45 11.20 0.05
C VAL A 13 -4.35 9.67 -0.02
N ALA A 14 -3.70 9.15 -1.05
CA ALA A 14 -3.52 7.70 -1.20
C ALA A 14 -2.70 7.10 -0.06
N ILE A 15 -1.61 7.75 0.34
CA ILE A 15 -0.78 7.30 1.47
C ILE A 15 -1.59 7.32 2.77
N ILE A 16 -2.30 8.41 3.06
CA ILE A 16 -3.11 8.54 4.28
C ILE A 16 -4.22 7.48 4.31
N GLY A 17 -4.92 7.30 3.19
CA GLY A 17 -5.96 6.29 3.05
C GLY A 17 -5.44 4.87 3.21
N TRP A 18 -4.24 4.58 2.70
CA TRP A 18 -3.60 3.28 2.87
C TRP A 18 -3.26 2.99 4.32
N PHE A 19 -2.67 3.95 5.04
CA PHE A 19 -2.39 3.79 6.48
C PHE A 19 -3.68 3.64 7.30
N ALA A 20 -4.72 4.40 6.97
CA ALA A 20 -6.03 4.24 7.59
C ALA A 20 -6.59 2.82 7.36
N THR A 21 -6.41 2.27 6.17
CA THR A 21 -6.82 0.90 5.81
C THR A 21 -6.04 -0.15 6.61
N ILE A 22 -4.71 -0.02 6.69
CA ILE A 22 -3.86 -0.91 7.51
C ILE A 22 -4.33 -0.90 8.96
N ARG A 23 -4.56 0.29 9.53
CA ARG A 23 -5.04 0.44 10.90
C ARG A 23 -6.41 -0.22 11.08
N ALA A 24 -7.35 0.05 10.18
CA ALA A 24 -8.70 -0.52 10.22
C ALA A 24 -8.68 -2.06 10.17
N ILE A 25 -7.85 -2.65 9.29
CA ILE A 25 -7.65 -4.10 9.22
C ILE A 25 -7.04 -4.61 10.52
N GLY A 26 -6.01 -3.95 11.04
CA GLY A 26 -5.34 -4.32 12.29
C GLY A 26 -6.28 -4.35 13.50
N THR A 27 -7.15 -3.33 13.63
CA THR A 27 -8.11 -3.20 14.74
C THR A 27 -9.40 -4.00 14.55
N SER A 28 -9.62 -4.59 13.37
CA SER A 28 -10.82 -5.38 13.11
C SER A 28 -10.87 -6.67 13.95
N LYS A 29 -12.07 -7.21 14.16
CA LYS A 29 -12.28 -8.52 14.83
C LYS A 29 -12.04 -9.72 13.89
N LEU A 30 -11.40 -9.51 12.75
CA LEU A 30 -11.09 -10.57 11.79
C LEU A 30 -10.04 -11.52 12.36
N SER A 31 -10.03 -12.77 11.88
CA SER A 31 -8.97 -13.72 12.23
C SER A 31 -7.61 -13.22 11.77
N ASP A 32 -6.55 -13.57 12.49
CA ASP A 32 -5.19 -13.12 12.17
C ASP A 32 -4.76 -13.56 10.76
N THR A 33 -5.19 -14.75 10.33
CA THR A 33 -4.98 -15.23 8.97
C THR A 33 -5.64 -14.30 7.96
N LEU A 34 -6.91 -13.93 8.15
CA LEU A 34 -7.63 -13.07 7.23
C LEU A 34 -7.05 -11.64 7.21
N LYS A 35 -6.63 -11.11 8.37
CA LYS A 35 -5.92 -9.82 8.43
C LYS A 35 -4.67 -9.81 7.57
N ARG A 36 -3.85 -10.87 7.64
CA ARG A 36 -2.62 -10.98 6.82
C ARG A 36 -2.93 -11.01 5.33
N TRP A 37 -3.94 -11.79 4.93
CA TRP A 37 -4.37 -11.87 3.54
C TRP A 37 -4.95 -10.55 3.02
N LEU A 38 -5.56 -9.73 3.87
CA LEU A 38 -6.06 -8.40 3.50
C LEU A 38 -4.96 -7.33 3.50
N LEU A 39 -3.98 -7.42 4.40
CA LEU A 39 -2.89 -6.44 4.49
C LEU A 39 -1.99 -6.45 3.26
N ILE A 40 -1.65 -7.63 2.74
CA ILE A 40 -0.74 -7.76 1.59
C ILE A 40 -1.23 -7.02 0.34
N PRO A 41 -2.50 -7.18 -0.13
CA PRO A 41 -3.03 -6.45 -1.27
C PRO A 41 -3.67 -5.09 -0.92
N SER A 42 -3.73 -4.69 0.36
CA SER A 42 -4.42 -3.46 0.80
C SER A 42 -3.93 -2.18 0.12
N TRP A 43 -2.70 -2.18 -0.39
CA TRP A 43 -2.08 -1.04 -1.05
C TRP A 43 -2.59 -0.83 -2.48
N VAL A 44 -3.10 -1.88 -3.14
CA VAL A 44 -3.46 -1.87 -4.57
C VAL A 44 -4.49 -0.78 -4.91
N PRO A 45 -5.61 -0.61 -4.19
CA PRO A 45 -6.57 0.45 -4.47
C PRO A 45 -5.95 1.85 -4.36
N TRP A 46 -5.10 2.06 -3.36
CA TRP A 46 -4.45 3.34 -3.11
C TRP A 46 -3.38 3.67 -4.15
N MET A 47 -2.66 2.66 -4.63
CA MET A 47 -1.73 2.83 -5.75
C MET A 47 -2.45 3.13 -7.05
N ALA A 48 -3.59 2.51 -7.32
CA ALA A 48 -4.39 2.85 -8.50
C ALA A 48 -4.82 4.32 -8.48
N VAL A 49 -5.20 4.84 -7.31
CA VAL A 49 -5.52 6.26 -7.10
C VAL A 49 -4.28 7.14 -7.29
N ALA A 50 -3.15 6.80 -6.64
CA ALA A 50 -1.92 7.59 -6.68
C ALA A 50 -1.27 7.64 -8.07
N LEU A 51 -1.20 6.50 -8.73
CA LEU A 51 -0.44 6.32 -9.97
C LEU A 51 -1.30 6.47 -11.23
N GLY A 52 -2.63 6.46 -11.12
CA GLY A 52 -3.52 6.66 -12.27
C GLY A 52 -3.13 7.91 -13.06
N ALA A 53 -3.08 9.08 -12.39
CA ALA A 53 -2.74 10.33 -13.07
C ALA A 53 -1.30 10.34 -13.68
N PRO A 54 -0.23 9.96 -12.95
CA PRO A 54 1.12 9.84 -13.52
C PRO A 54 1.27 8.86 -14.68
N ILE A 55 0.58 7.72 -14.64
CA ILE A 55 0.62 6.70 -15.71
C ILE A 55 -0.11 7.22 -16.96
N PHE A 56 -1.32 7.77 -16.80
CA PHE A 56 -2.11 8.30 -17.93
C PHE A 56 -1.46 9.54 -18.58
N THR A 57 -0.70 10.32 -17.82
CA THR A 57 0.03 11.49 -18.33
C THR A 57 1.39 11.13 -18.94
N GLY A 58 1.79 9.84 -18.92
CA GLY A 58 3.06 9.37 -19.47
C GLY A 58 4.30 9.74 -18.65
N VAL A 59 4.10 10.30 -17.44
CA VAL A 59 5.19 10.71 -16.54
C VAL A 59 5.82 9.50 -15.85
N LEU A 60 5.03 8.45 -15.61
CA LEU A 60 5.51 7.21 -15.00
C LEU A 60 5.28 6.01 -15.94
N PRO A 61 6.34 5.32 -16.39
CA PRO A 61 6.20 4.10 -17.16
C PRO A 61 5.49 3.01 -16.35
N ILE A 62 4.62 2.24 -17.01
CA ILE A 62 3.90 1.12 -16.37
C ILE A 62 4.88 0.11 -15.75
N ALA A 63 6.01 -0.15 -16.41
CA ALA A 63 7.04 -1.05 -15.89
C ALA A 63 7.61 -0.58 -14.53
N GLU A 64 7.77 0.74 -14.36
CA GLU A 64 8.27 1.32 -13.11
C GLU A 64 7.20 1.27 -12.01
N ALA A 65 5.93 1.53 -12.36
CA ALA A 65 4.79 1.32 -11.46
C ALA A 65 4.69 -0.15 -10.99
N MET A 66 4.94 -1.11 -11.88
CA MET A 66 4.98 -2.54 -11.54
C MET A 66 6.14 -2.87 -10.59
N ASN A 67 7.33 -2.30 -10.81
CA ASN A 67 8.47 -2.48 -9.90
C ASN A 67 8.18 -1.92 -8.50
N ILE A 68 7.55 -0.74 -8.41
CA ILE A 68 7.10 -0.16 -7.13
C ILE A 68 6.11 -1.10 -6.44
N GLY A 69 5.12 -1.62 -7.18
CA GLY A 69 4.15 -2.58 -6.64
C GLY A 69 4.79 -3.88 -6.15
N GLY A 70 5.78 -4.40 -6.87
CA GLY A 70 6.58 -5.56 -6.46
C GLY A 70 7.35 -5.32 -5.18
N ALA A 71 8.02 -4.17 -5.06
CA ALA A 71 8.76 -3.77 -3.86
C ALA A 71 7.84 -3.63 -2.64
N ILE A 72 6.66 -3.01 -2.80
CA ILE A 72 5.66 -2.87 -1.73
C ILE A 72 5.15 -4.25 -1.30
N THR A 73 4.84 -5.13 -2.26
CA THR A 73 4.35 -6.48 -1.97
C THR A 73 5.39 -7.29 -1.18
N ALA A 74 6.65 -7.24 -1.61
CA ALA A 74 7.75 -7.90 -0.89
C ALA A 74 7.92 -7.32 0.53
N GLY A 75 7.90 -6.00 0.67
CA GLY A 75 7.98 -5.33 1.97
C GLY A 75 6.84 -5.72 2.91
N MET A 76 5.60 -5.76 2.40
CA MET A 76 4.43 -6.16 3.16
C MET A 76 4.47 -7.64 3.55
N ALA A 77 4.91 -8.53 2.65
CA ALA A 77 5.08 -9.95 2.95
C ALA A 77 6.11 -10.14 4.09
N VAL A 78 7.25 -9.46 4.02
CA VAL A 78 8.28 -9.48 5.08
C VAL A 78 7.71 -8.92 6.39
N ALA A 79 7.03 -7.78 6.36
CA ALA A 79 6.42 -7.16 7.54
C ALA A 79 5.41 -8.09 8.21
N VAL A 80 4.56 -8.77 7.42
CA VAL A 80 3.58 -9.76 7.91
C VAL A 80 4.27 -10.98 8.54
N VAL A 81 5.35 -11.48 7.93
CA VAL A 81 6.11 -12.61 8.49
C VAL A 81 6.79 -12.22 9.81
N ILE A 82 7.40 -11.03 9.87
CA ILE A 82 8.04 -10.52 11.09
C ILE A 82 7.00 -10.30 12.19
N ALA A 83 5.89 -9.62 11.89
CA ALA A 83 4.79 -9.42 12.84
C ALA A 83 4.22 -10.75 13.34
N GLY A 84 4.17 -11.76 12.46
CA GLY A 84 3.73 -13.09 12.83
C GLY A 84 4.69 -13.89 13.70
N ARG A 85 5.99 -13.59 13.65
CA ARG A 85 7.00 -14.15 14.57
C ARG A 85 7.02 -13.46 15.93
N GLN A 86 6.39 -12.29 16.06
CA GLN A 86 6.33 -11.51 17.29
C GLN A 86 5.07 -11.77 18.15
N GLY A 87 4.19 -12.70 17.76
CA GLY A 87 3.00 -13.03 18.56
C GLY A 87 3.27 -14.03 19.68
N PRO A 88 2.48 -13.99 20.78
CA PRO A 88 2.28 -12.87 21.69
C PRO A 88 3.44 -12.80 22.71
N ARG A 89 3.94 -11.61 23.03
CA ARG A 89 4.52 -11.43 24.38
C ARG A 89 3.34 -11.61 25.35
N GLN A 90 3.42 -12.68 26.14
CA GLN A 90 2.53 -12.96 27.28
C GLN A 90 2.36 -11.73 28.15
#